data_AF-A0A7C3Y8N6-F1
#
_entry.id   AF-A0A7C3Y8N6-F1
#
_cell.length_a   1.000
_cell.length_b   1.000
_cell.length_c   1.000
_cell.angle_alpha   90.00
_cell.angle_beta   90.00
_cell.angle_gamma   90.00
#
_symmetry.space_group_name_H-M   'P 1'
#
loop_
_entity.id
_entity.type
_entity.pdbx_description
1 polymer ?
#
loop_
_entity_poly.entity_id
_entity_poly.type
_entity_poly.pdbx_seq_one_letter_code
_entity_poly.pdbx_strand_id
1 'polypeptide(L)'
;MIPEPLEIKEEIKRMMEVMDEKLAVWYGNRLQSYIYKEVKGVIDWRSFLELMSGRTGDLLRWVRGEMKWEDLLGSISEDLKRRKEKG
;
A
#
# COMPACT_ATOMS: atom_id res chain seq x y z
N MET A 1 -4.19 1.23 15.16
CA MET A 1 -4.46 1.91 13.88
C MET A 1 -3.10 2.21 13.27
N ILE A 2 -2.82 1.75 12.05
CA ILE A 2 -1.52 1.94 11.41
C ILE A 2 -1.39 3.44 11.06
N PRO A 3 -0.38 4.17 11.58
CA PRO A 3 -0.26 5.60 11.31
C PRO A 3 -0.02 5.87 9.81
N GLU A 4 -0.40 7.07 9.34
CA GLU A 4 -0.08 7.47 7.96
C GLU A 4 1.44 7.75 7.85
N PRO A 5 2.16 7.08 6.94
CA PRO A 5 3.59 7.27 6.79
C PRO A 5 3.88 8.50 5.91
N LEU A 6 3.72 9.71 6.46
CA LEU A 6 3.87 10.97 5.73
C LEU A 6 5.25 11.11 5.08
N GLU A 7 6.33 10.67 5.73
CA GLU A 7 7.68 10.70 5.15
C GLU A 7 7.78 9.85 3.88
N ILE A 8 7.23 8.63 3.90
CA ILE A 8 7.19 7.74 2.74
C ILE A 8 6.32 8.35 1.63
N LYS A 9 5.19 8.98 2.00
CA LYS A 9 4.31 9.66 1.07
C LYS A 9 5.04 10.77 0.30
N GLU A 10 5.77 11.61 1.02
CA GLU A 10 6.54 12.71 0.44
C GLU A 10 7.72 12.21 -0.40
N GLU A 11 8.38 11.13 0.00
CA GLU A 11 9.40 10.48 -0.84
C GLU A 11 8.83 9.96 -2.16
N ILE A 12 7.67 9.29 -2.11
CA ILE A 12 7.01 8.79 -3.33
C ILE A 12 6.62 9.96 -4.24
N LYS A 13 6.09 11.06 -3.70
CA LYS A 13 5.79 12.27 -4.49
C LYS A 13 7.03 12.80 -5.22
N ARG A 14 8.17 12.90 -4.53
CA ARG A 14 9.44 13.29 -5.17
C ARG A 14 9.87 12.32 -6.27
N MET A 15 9.66 11.02 -6.07
CA MET A 15 9.96 10.03 -7.10
C MET A 15 9.03 10.15 -8.32
N MET A 16 7.75 10.48 -8.12
CA MET A 16 6.79 10.71 -9.22
C MET A 16 7.19 11.87 -10.13
N GLU A 17 7.97 12.84 -9.65
CA GLU A 17 8.48 13.95 -10.46
C GLU A 17 9.58 13.51 -11.44
N VAL A 18 10.25 12.39 -11.18
CA VAL A 18 11.43 11.94 -11.95
C VAL A 18 11.23 10.60 -12.65
N MET A 19 10.15 9.86 -12.35
CA MET A 19 9.88 8.55 -12.95
C MET A 19 8.39 8.26 -13.07
N ASP A 20 8.06 7.19 -13.79
CA ASP A 20 6.67 6.70 -13.90
C ASP A 20 6.03 6.52 -12.52
N GLU A 21 4.82 7.06 -12.35
CA GLU A 21 4.16 7.13 -11.05
C GLU A 21 3.85 5.73 -10.49
N LYS A 22 3.50 4.77 -11.36
CA LYS A 22 3.26 3.39 -10.93
C LYS A 22 4.56 2.75 -10.47
N LEU A 23 5.72 3.10 -11.05
CA LEU A 23 7.00 2.64 -10.52
C LEU A 23 7.36 3.35 -9.20
N ALA A 24 7.11 4.66 -9.11
CA ALA A 24 7.41 5.47 -7.92
C ALA A 24 6.72 4.94 -6.66
N VAL A 25 5.46 4.53 -6.75
CA VAL A 25 4.71 4.01 -5.58
C VAL A 25 5.18 2.61 -5.12
N TRP A 26 5.99 1.95 -5.92
CA TRP A 26 6.66 0.68 -5.60
C TRP A 26 8.15 0.86 -5.30
N TYR A 27 8.65 2.11 -5.26
CA TYR A 27 10.06 2.41 -5.07
C TYR A 27 10.59 1.80 -3.76
N GLY A 28 11.53 0.86 -3.92
CA GLY A 28 12.13 0.12 -2.80
C GLY A 28 11.13 -0.67 -1.96
N ASN A 29 9.90 -0.88 -2.44
CA ASN A 29 8.78 -1.44 -1.66
C ASN A 29 8.60 -0.78 -0.29
N ARG A 30 8.89 0.53 -0.15
CA ARG A 30 8.93 1.20 1.17
C ARG A 30 7.56 1.23 1.83
N LEU A 31 6.53 1.60 1.06
CA LEU A 31 5.15 1.64 1.56
C LEU A 31 4.62 0.22 1.86
N GLN A 32 4.88 -0.73 0.96
CA GLN A 32 4.50 -2.12 1.09
C GLN A 32 5.13 -2.73 2.34
N SER A 33 6.43 -2.48 2.57
CA SER A 33 7.14 -2.92 3.76
C SER A 33 6.61 -2.28 5.04
N TYR A 34 6.23 -1.01 4.99
CA TYR A 34 5.63 -0.30 6.12
C TYR A 34 4.31 -0.96 6.54
N ILE A 35 3.40 -1.18 5.60
CA ILE A 35 2.10 -1.83 5.85
C ILE A 35 2.30 -3.28 6.28
N TYR A 36 3.21 -4.02 5.62
CA TYR A 36 3.42 -5.44 5.89
C TYR A 36 3.87 -5.73 7.32
N LYS A 37 4.64 -4.84 7.96
CA LYS A 37 5.05 -5.02 9.37
C LYS A 37 3.85 -5.24 10.30
N GLU A 38 2.72 -4.62 9.98
CA GLU A 38 1.51 -4.65 10.80
C GLU A 38 0.59 -5.84 10.47
N VAL A 39 0.70 -6.39 9.27
CA VAL A 39 -0.11 -7.55 8.83
C VAL A 39 0.69 -8.85 8.72
N LYS A 40 1.99 -8.81 9.08
CA LYS A 40 2.85 -9.99 9.14
C LYS A 40 2.25 -11.00 10.11
N GLY A 41 2.09 -12.24 9.64
CA GLY A 41 1.42 -13.31 10.38
C GLY A 41 -0.05 -13.53 10.00
N VAL A 42 -0.66 -12.59 9.28
CA VAL A 42 -1.97 -12.78 8.63
C VAL A 42 -1.80 -13.28 7.19
N ILE A 43 -0.78 -12.80 6.50
CA ILE A 43 -0.46 -13.12 5.11
C ILE A 43 1.06 -13.21 4.95
N ASP A 44 1.55 -14.07 4.06
CA ASP A 44 2.96 -14.10 3.71
C ASP A 44 3.34 -12.94 2.76
N TRP A 45 4.64 -12.62 2.69
CA TRP A 45 5.12 -11.47 1.93
C TRP A 45 4.76 -11.54 0.44
N ARG A 46 4.85 -12.72 -0.19
CA ARG A 46 4.58 -12.87 -1.62
C ARG A 46 3.10 -12.63 -1.90
N SER A 47 2.22 -13.30 -1.16
CA SER A 47 0.77 -13.12 -1.29
C SER A 47 0.34 -11.69 -0.98
N PHE A 48 1.02 -11.02 -0.05
CA PHE A 48 0.80 -9.61 0.25
C PHE A 48 1.17 -8.71 -0.93
N LEU A 49 2.33 -8.90 -1.55
CA LEU A 49 2.71 -8.12 -2.74
C LEU A 49 1.73 -8.34 -3.89
N GLU A 50 1.25 -9.56 -4.09
CA GLU A 50 0.22 -9.86 -5.10
C GLU A 50 -1.09 -9.11 -4.81
N LEU A 51 -1.54 -9.07 -3.55
CA LEU A 51 -2.70 -8.27 -3.12
C LEU A 51 -2.48 -6.78 -3.41
N MET A 52 -1.32 -6.24 -3.04
CA MET A 52 -1.00 -4.83 -3.24
C MET A 52 -0.89 -4.46 -4.73
N SER A 53 -0.46 -5.40 -5.59
CA SER A 53 -0.36 -5.17 -7.04
C SER A 53 -1.69 -4.74 -7.66
N GLY A 54 -2.78 -5.39 -7.22
CA GLY A 54 -4.16 -5.07 -7.62
C GLY A 54 -4.66 -3.72 -7.11
N ARG A 55 -3.91 -3.05 -6.22
CA ARG A 55 -4.26 -1.79 -5.58
C ARG A 55 -3.37 -0.62 -5.98
N THR A 56 -2.52 -0.79 -6.99
CA THR A 56 -1.60 0.28 -7.45
C THR A 56 -2.35 1.60 -7.71
N GLY A 57 -3.57 1.55 -8.26
CA GLY A 57 -4.42 2.74 -8.44
C GLY A 57 -4.82 3.42 -7.13
N ASP A 58 -5.25 2.67 -6.11
CA ASP A 58 -5.60 3.21 -4.79
C ASP A 58 -4.37 3.81 -4.10
N LEU A 59 -3.19 3.19 -4.24
CA LEU A 59 -1.94 3.75 -3.73
C LEU A 59 -1.64 5.11 -4.35
N LEU A 60 -1.79 5.24 -5.67
CA LEU A 60 -1.61 6.52 -6.37
C LEU A 60 -2.59 7.58 -5.88
N ARG A 61 -3.87 7.23 -5.74
CA ARG A 61 -4.91 8.13 -5.23
C ARG A 61 -4.58 8.61 -3.82
N TRP A 62 -4.10 7.73 -2.95
CA TRP A 62 -3.66 8.11 -1.61
C TRP A 62 -2.49 9.10 -1.64
N VAL A 63 -1.46 8.83 -2.44
CA VAL A 63 -0.29 9.73 -2.58
C VAL A 63 -0.72 11.13 -3.05
N ARG A 64 -1.65 11.20 -4.01
CA ARG A 64 -2.22 12.45 -4.54
C ARG A 64 -3.19 13.16 -3.59
N GLY A 65 -3.59 12.51 -2.49
CA GLY A 65 -4.58 13.05 -1.54
C GLY A 65 -6.03 12.90 -1.99
N GLU A 66 -6.29 12.11 -3.04
CA GLU A 66 -7.63 11.78 -3.54
C GLU A 66 -8.30 10.64 -2.74
N MET A 67 -7.53 9.99 -1.87
CA MET A 67 -7.97 8.92 -0.97
C MET A 67 -7.33 9.11 0.40
N LYS A 68 -8.12 8.96 1.47
CA LYS A 68 -7.57 9.03 2.83
C LYS A 68 -6.81 7.77 3.17
N TRP A 69 -5.87 7.89 4.11
CA TRP A 69 -5.07 6.75 4.55
C TRP A 69 -5.92 5.65 5.18
N GLU A 70 -6.93 6.03 5.97
CA GLU A 70 -7.84 5.09 6.63
C GLU A 70 -8.67 4.31 5.62
N ASP A 71 -9.10 4.95 4.53
CA ASP A 71 -9.84 4.30 3.46
C ASP A 71 -8.96 3.28 2.73
N LEU A 72 -7.70 3.63 2.47
CA LEU A 72 -6.74 2.72 1.85
C LEU A 72 -6.51 1.48 2.74
N LEU A 73 -6.25 1.69 4.03
CA LEU A 73 -6.09 0.60 4.99
C LEU A 73 -7.36 -0.25 5.13
N GLY A 74 -8.53 0.38 5.13
CA GLY A 74 -9.82 -0.30 5.18
C GLY A 74 -9.98 -1.26 4.00
N SER A 75 -9.68 -0.78 2.79
CA SER A 75 -9.75 -1.59 1.57
C SER A 75 -8.78 -2.79 1.59
N ILE A 76 -7.55 -2.59 2.08
CA ILE A 76 -6.56 -3.68 2.24
C ILE A 76 -7.05 -4.70 3.28
N SER A 77 -7.60 -4.22 4.40
CA SER A 77 -8.14 -5.07 5.46
C SER A 77 -9.30 -5.94 4.97
N GLU A 78 -10.19 -5.39 4.16
CA GLU A 78 -11.28 -6.15 3.55
C GLU A 78 -10.78 -7.28 2.65
N ASP A 79 -9.75 -7.03 1.83
CA ASP A 79 -9.17 -8.08 0.99
C ASP A 79 -8.53 -9.19 1.80
N LEU A 80 -7.83 -8.85 2.89
CA LEU A 80 -7.25 -9.82 3.80
C LEU A 80 -8.34 -10.70 4.42
N LYS A 81 -9.47 -10.12 4.83
CA LYS A 81 -10.63 -10.87 5.34
C LYS A 81 -11.23 -11.79 4.27
N ARG A 82 -11.45 -11.27 3.05
CA ARG A 82 -11.98 -12.04 1.92
C ARG A 82 -11.09 -13.22 1.54
N ARG A 83 -9.76 -13.10 1.68
CA ARG A 83 -8.83 -14.22 1.46
C ARG A 83 -8.93 -15.27 2.55
N LYS A 84 -9.07 -14.85 3.82
CA LYS A 84 -9.19 -15.77 4.96
C LYS A 84 -10.48 -16.60 4.93
N GLU A 85 -11.57 -16.07 4.39
CA GLU A 85 -12.84 -16.80 4.25
C GLU A 85 -12.84 -17.84 3.12
N LYS A 86 -11.88 -17.75 2.19
CA LYS A 86 -11.77 -18.65 1.02
C LYS A 86 -10.73 -19.77 1.20
N GLY A 87 -9.95 -19.74 2.29
CA GLY A 87 -8.95 -20.75 2.62
C GLY A 87 -9.38 -21.57 3.83
#